data_AF-A0A1D6N2E6-F1
#
_entry.id   AF-A0A1D6N2E6-F1
#
_cell.length_a   1.000
_cell.length_b   1.000
_cell.length_c   1.000
_cell.angle_alpha   90.00
_cell.angle_beta   90.00
_cell.angle_gamma   90.00
#
_symmetry.space_group_name_H-M   'P 1'
#
loop_
_entity.id
_entity.type
_entity.pdbx_description
1 polymer ?
#
loop_
_entity_poly.entity_id
_entity_poly.type
_entity_poly.pdbx_seq_one_letter_code
_entity_poly.pdbx_strand_id
1 'polypeptide(L)'
;MLQEENESVLEKLRLAEERCEEAEARAKELEKQVAALGEGVSLEARLLSRKEAALKQREAALKAARESKDGRDGEVTTLRQELESAKEEVASAMDQLKEAESETKALRSMTQRTVLTQEEMEEVVLKRCWLARYWGLAVQYGVYPEIAVSKHEHWSSLAPLPLEVVLSAGQKAKEEPRKQGDNVQGRNKLAREMSDVMGEGNIESMLSVEMGLRELSSLKVLSSLLFLDFSKAKLR
;
A
#
# COMPACT_ATOMS: atom_id res chain seq x y z
N MET A 1 -126.94 50.11 -4.42
CA MET A 1 -126.37 50.30 -3.08
C MET A 1 -125.86 48.98 -2.51
N LEU A 2 -126.65 48.13 -1.83
CA LEU A 2 -126.12 46.90 -1.21
C LEU A 2 -125.59 45.81 -2.16
N GLN A 3 -126.12 45.72 -3.38
CA GLN A 3 -125.64 44.76 -4.40
C GLN A 3 -124.29 45.19 -4.97
N GLU A 4 -124.15 46.46 -5.34
CA GLU A 4 -122.90 47.05 -5.85
C GLU A 4 -121.79 47.03 -4.80
N GLU A 5 -122.13 47.23 -3.52
CA GLU A 5 -121.17 47.13 -2.42
C GLU A 5 -120.68 45.69 -2.20
N ASN A 6 -121.57 44.68 -2.29
CA ASN A 6 -121.17 43.27 -2.24
C ASN A 6 -120.30 42.88 -3.44
N GLU A 7 -120.62 43.35 -4.64
CA GLU A 7 -119.80 43.14 -5.84
C GLU A 7 -118.42 43.80 -5.69
N SER A 8 -118.35 45.03 -5.17
CA SER A 8 -117.09 45.74 -4.89
C SER A 8 -116.23 45.03 -3.84
N VAL A 9 -116.85 44.45 -2.80
CA VAL A 9 -116.14 43.69 -1.77
C VAL A 9 -115.61 42.37 -2.32
N LEU A 10 -116.39 41.65 -3.13
CA LEU A 10 -115.94 40.43 -3.80
C LEU A 10 -114.77 40.69 -4.76
N GLU A 11 -114.81 41.81 -5.49
CA GLU A 11 -113.72 42.19 -6.40
C GLU A 11 -112.44 42.57 -5.64
N LYS A 12 -112.54 43.31 -4.52
CA LYS A 12 -111.41 43.59 -3.63
C LYS A 12 -110.83 42.34 -2.98
N LEU A 13 -111.68 41.36 -2.64
CA LEU A 13 -111.27 40.07 -2.09
C LEU A 13 -110.45 39.30 -3.13
N ARG A 14 -110.95 39.19 -4.36
CA ARG A 14 -110.22 38.58 -5.48
C ARG A 14 -108.87 39.23 -5.72
N LEU A 15 -108.82 40.57 -5.74
CA LEU A 15 -107.59 41.33 -5.94
C LEU A 15 -106.61 41.20 -4.76
N ALA A 16 -107.09 40.88 -3.56
CA ALA A 16 -106.25 40.58 -2.40
C ALA A 16 -105.75 39.14 -2.42
N GLU A 17 -106.59 38.18 -2.84
CA GLU A 17 -106.21 36.78 -3.07
C GLU A 17 -105.14 36.68 -4.15
N GLU A 18 -105.31 37.33 -5.29
CA GLU A 18 -104.33 37.34 -6.40
C GLU A 18 -102.99 37.95 -5.95
N ARG A 19 -103.02 39.04 -5.17
CA ARG A 19 -101.80 39.62 -4.56
C ARG A 19 -101.16 38.70 -3.52
N CYS A 20 -101.95 37.90 -2.80
CA CYS A 20 -101.44 36.93 -1.83
C CYS A 20 -100.78 35.75 -2.54
N GLU A 21 -101.39 35.25 -3.62
CA GLU A 21 -100.84 34.21 -4.49
C GLU A 21 -99.54 34.66 -5.16
N GLU A 22 -99.48 35.91 -5.66
CA GLU A 22 -98.24 36.49 -6.20
C GLU A 22 -97.13 36.61 -5.13
N ALA A 23 -97.47 37.04 -3.92
CA ALA A 23 -96.52 37.13 -2.81
C ALA A 23 -96.03 35.75 -2.37
N GLU A 24 -96.91 34.75 -2.33
CA GLU A 24 -96.57 33.37 -2.00
C GLU A 24 -95.68 32.74 -3.08
N ALA A 25 -95.96 33.00 -4.37
CA ALA A 25 -95.10 32.57 -5.47
C ALA A 25 -93.70 33.20 -5.39
N ARG A 26 -93.61 34.49 -5.05
CA ARG A 26 -92.32 35.17 -4.81
C ARG A 26 -91.59 34.62 -3.59
N ALA A 27 -92.28 34.30 -2.50
CA ALA A 27 -91.69 33.69 -1.32
C ALA A 27 -91.10 32.30 -1.65
N LYS A 28 -91.85 31.46 -2.38
CA LYS A 28 -91.39 30.14 -2.83
C LYS A 28 -90.16 30.23 -3.74
N GLU A 29 -90.08 31.25 -4.60
CA GLU A 29 -88.91 31.46 -5.45
C GLU A 29 -87.68 31.91 -4.64
N LEU A 30 -87.85 32.80 -3.67
CA LEU A 30 -86.77 33.21 -2.76
C LEU A 30 -86.28 32.04 -1.90
N GLU A 31 -87.18 31.18 -1.40
CA GLU A 31 -86.80 29.97 -0.66
C GLU A 31 -85.92 29.04 -1.51
N LYS A 32 -86.26 28.84 -2.79
CA LYS A 32 -85.42 28.07 -3.72
C LYS A 32 -84.04 28.70 -3.90
N GLN A 33 -83.95 30.02 -4.04
CA GLN A 33 -82.67 30.72 -4.15
C GLN A 33 -81.84 30.60 -2.87
N VAL A 34 -82.46 30.73 -1.70
CA VAL A 34 -81.79 30.55 -0.40
C VAL A 34 -81.29 29.11 -0.25
N ALA A 35 -82.09 28.11 -0.65
CA ALA A 35 -81.65 26.71 -0.65
C ALA A 35 -80.46 26.47 -1.59
N ALA A 36 -80.53 26.98 -2.83
CA ALA A 36 -79.45 26.87 -3.80
C ALA A 36 -78.15 27.55 -3.33
N LEU A 37 -78.25 28.74 -2.70
CA LEU A 37 -77.11 29.42 -2.10
C LEU A 37 -76.54 28.63 -0.91
N GLY A 38 -77.39 28.05 -0.06
CA GLY A 38 -76.97 27.21 1.06
C GLY A 38 -76.21 25.95 0.62
N GLU A 39 -76.62 25.30 -0.47
CA GLU A 39 -75.89 24.19 -1.07
C GLU A 39 -74.52 24.61 -1.60
N GLY A 40 -74.43 25.78 -2.25
CA GLY A 40 -73.18 26.35 -2.72
C GLY A 40 -72.18 26.61 -1.59
N VAL A 41 -72.64 27.25 -0.50
CA VAL A 41 -71.80 27.51 0.70
C VAL A 41 -71.35 26.20 1.35
N SER A 42 -72.21 25.18 1.43
CA SER A 42 -71.86 23.85 1.95
C SER A 42 -70.84 23.11 1.08
N LEU A 43 -70.93 23.24 -0.25
CA LEU A 43 -69.94 22.70 -1.18
C LEU A 43 -68.58 23.39 -1.03
N GLU A 44 -68.55 24.72 -0.89
CA GLU A 44 -67.32 25.49 -0.65
C GLU A 44 -66.66 25.11 0.67
N ALA A 45 -67.42 24.95 1.75
CA ALA A 45 -66.91 24.52 3.05
C ALA A 45 -66.24 23.12 3.00
N ARG A 46 -66.83 22.17 2.25
CA ARG A 46 -66.23 20.85 2.03
C ARG A 46 -64.97 20.91 1.18
N LEU A 47 -64.97 21.74 0.13
CA LEU A 47 -63.78 21.96 -0.70
C LEU A 47 -62.63 22.59 0.10
N LEU A 48 -62.94 23.59 0.92
CA LEU A 48 -61.97 24.22 1.82
C LEU A 48 -61.41 23.21 2.83
N SER A 49 -62.27 22.42 3.48
CA SER A 49 -61.83 21.37 4.42
C SER A 49 -60.91 20.35 3.74
N ARG A 50 -61.21 19.94 2.50
CA ARG A 50 -60.37 19.03 1.74
C ARG A 50 -59.03 19.66 1.36
N LYS A 51 -59.01 20.94 0.98
CA LYS A 51 -57.77 21.67 0.69
C LYS A 51 -56.91 21.85 1.93
N GLU A 52 -57.52 22.16 3.08
CA GLU A 52 -56.82 22.30 4.36
C GLU A 52 -56.21 20.97 4.79
N ALA A 53 -56.93 19.86 4.66
CA ALA A 53 -56.39 18.52 4.94
C ALA A 53 -55.21 18.17 4.01
N ALA A 54 -55.31 18.48 2.72
CA ALA A 54 -54.23 18.26 1.76
C ALA A 54 -52.99 19.13 2.05
N LEU A 55 -53.19 20.36 2.52
CA LEU A 55 -52.11 21.24 2.94
C LEU A 55 -51.43 20.70 4.21
N LYS A 56 -52.20 20.33 5.24
CA LYS A 56 -51.65 19.71 6.46
C LYS A 56 -50.84 18.45 6.14
N GLN A 57 -51.31 17.63 5.21
CA GLN A 57 -50.57 16.45 4.76
C GLN A 57 -49.25 16.83 4.05
N ARG A 58 -49.27 17.85 3.19
CA ARG A 58 -48.06 18.35 2.52
C ARG A 58 -47.06 18.96 3.49
N GLU A 59 -47.53 19.72 4.48
CA GLU A 59 -46.69 20.28 5.54
C GLU A 59 -46.02 19.19 6.37
N ALA A 60 -46.77 18.15 6.76
CA ALA A 60 -46.22 17.00 7.47
C ALA A 60 -45.15 16.25 6.64
N ALA A 61 -45.43 16.03 5.35
CA ALA A 61 -44.48 15.40 4.44
C ALA A 61 -43.19 16.24 4.26
N LEU A 62 -43.32 17.56 4.15
CA LEU A 62 -42.17 18.47 4.07
C LEU A 62 -41.35 18.49 5.36
N LYS A 63 -42.00 18.43 6.52
CA LYS A 63 -41.30 18.36 7.81
C LYS A 63 -40.49 17.06 7.94
N ALA A 64 -41.10 15.91 7.63
CA ALA A 64 -40.42 14.62 7.62
C ALA A 64 -39.25 14.59 6.61
N ALA A 65 -39.42 15.20 5.43
CA ALA A 65 -38.35 15.30 4.44
C ALA A 65 -37.17 16.19 4.92
N ARG A 66 -37.46 17.26 5.67
CA ARG A 66 -36.42 18.12 6.29
C ARG A 66 -35.64 17.36 7.37
N GLU A 67 -36.33 16.69 8.29
CA GLU A 67 -35.69 15.91 9.35
C GLU A 67 -34.80 14.79 8.78
N SER A 68 -35.27 14.09 7.74
CA SER A 68 -34.47 13.09 7.01
C SER A 68 -33.27 13.69 6.28
N LYS A 69 -33.38 14.92 5.77
CA LYS A 69 -32.26 15.60 5.11
C LYS A 69 -31.21 16.04 6.12
N ASP A 70 -31.63 16.64 7.24
CA ASP A 70 -30.72 17.09 8.29
C ASP A 70 -29.94 15.90 8.90
N GLY A 71 -30.58 14.74 9.08
CA GLY A 71 -29.90 13.51 9.48
C GLY A 71 -28.84 13.05 8.47
N ARG A 72 -29.18 13.05 7.17
CA ARG A 72 -28.24 12.73 6.09
C ARG A 72 -27.10 13.74 5.98
N ASP A 73 -27.38 15.03 6.15
CA ASP A 73 -26.35 16.07 6.13
C ASP A 73 -25.37 15.87 7.31
N GLY A 74 -25.86 15.46 8.49
CA GLY A 74 -25.04 15.03 9.62
C GLY A 74 -24.13 13.85 9.29
N GLU A 75 -24.68 12.76 8.73
CA GLU A 75 -23.89 11.60 8.28
C GLU A 75 -22.84 11.97 7.22
N VAL A 76 -23.18 12.88 6.30
CA VAL A 76 -22.23 13.37 5.30
C VAL A 76 -21.09 14.16 5.96
N THR A 77 -21.36 14.92 7.01
CA THR A 77 -20.29 15.62 7.75
C THR A 77 -19.38 14.67 8.51
N THR A 78 -19.93 13.63 9.16
CA THR A 78 -19.12 12.63 9.87
C THR A 78 -18.25 11.84 8.90
N LEU A 79 -18.82 11.38 7.77
CA LEU A 79 -18.06 10.67 6.73
C LEU A 79 -16.95 11.53 6.12
N ARG A 80 -17.17 12.85 5.98
CA ARG A 80 -16.11 13.76 5.51
C ARG A 80 -14.97 13.87 6.52
N GLN A 81 -15.28 13.95 7.81
CA GLN A 81 -14.27 14.02 8.86
C GLN A 81 -13.46 12.72 8.93
N GLU A 82 -14.12 11.57 8.87
CA GLU A 82 -13.47 10.25 8.82
C GLU A 82 -12.60 10.09 7.55
N LEU A 83 -13.04 10.63 6.41
CA LEU A 83 -12.25 10.62 5.19
C LEU A 83 -10.98 11.48 5.33
N GLU A 84 -11.08 12.66 5.94
CA GLU A 84 -9.90 13.51 6.17
C GLU A 84 -8.93 12.89 7.18
N SER A 85 -9.43 12.30 8.27
CA SER A 85 -8.55 11.58 9.21
C SER A 85 -7.88 10.37 8.55
N ALA A 86 -8.63 9.60 7.75
CA ALA A 86 -8.05 8.47 7.01
C ALA A 86 -7.01 8.93 5.98
N LYS A 87 -7.19 10.08 5.33
CA LYS A 87 -6.18 10.66 4.44
C LYS A 87 -4.91 11.07 5.18
N GLU A 88 -5.04 11.69 6.34
CA GLU A 88 -3.90 12.06 7.19
C GLU A 88 -3.13 10.81 7.66
N GLU A 89 -3.85 9.76 8.08
CA GLU A 89 -3.26 8.46 8.42
C GLU A 89 -2.53 7.82 7.24
N VAL A 90 -3.12 7.85 6.03
CA VAL A 90 -2.48 7.35 4.81
C VAL A 90 -1.23 8.16 4.46
N ALA A 91 -1.26 9.48 4.62
CA ALA A 91 -0.10 10.34 4.39
C ALA A 91 1.04 10.01 5.37
N SER A 92 0.71 9.86 6.66
CA SER A 92 1.68 9.46 7.69
C SER A 92 2.28 8.08 7.42
N ALA A 93 1.44 7.09 7.07
CA ALA A 93 1.90 5.76 6.70
C ALA A 93 2.77 5.75 5.44
N MET A 94 2.46 6.60 4.45
CA MET A 94 3.27 6.76 3.25
C MET A 94 4.65 7.34 3.56
N ASP A 95 4.73 8.30 4.48
CA ASP A 95 6.02 8.87 4.89
C ASP A 95 6.86 7.87 5.70
N GLN A 96 6.23 7.10 6.61
CA GLN A 96 6.89 5.98 7.30
C GLN A 96 7.40 4.92 6.31
N LEU A 97 6.63 4.61 5.27
CA LEU A 97 7.02 3.65 4.23
C LEU A 97 8.26 4.15 3.47
N LYS A 98 8.31 5.43 3.10
CA LYS A 98 9.48 6.01 2.42
C LYS A 98 10.72 6.00 3.31
N GLU A 99 10.56 6.30 4.61
CA GLU A 99 11.65 6.25 5.58
C GLU A 99 12.19 4.82 5.69
N ALA A 100 11.33 3.84 5.91
CA ALA A 100 11.70 2.43 5.95
C ALA A 100 12.32 1.93 4.63
N GLU A 101 11.83 2.39 3.47
CA GLU A 101 12.44 2.09 2.17
C GLU A 101 13.86 2.66 2.06
N SER A 102 14.07 3.89 2.55
CA SER A 102 15.40 4.51 2.56
C SER A 102 16.39 3.77 3.48
N GLU A 103 15.92 3.32 4.65
CA GLU A 103 16.71 2.52 5.58
C GLU A 103 17.06 1.15 4.99
N THR A 104 16.08 0.44 4.43
CA THR A 104 16.33 -0.88 3.80
C THR A 104 17.27 -0.76 2.59
N LYS A 105 17.20 0.34 1.83
CA LYS A 105 18.14 0.64 0.75
C LYS A 105 19.56 0.90 1.28
N ALA A 106 19.68 1.64 2.39
CA ALA A 106 20.97 1.89 3.05
C ALA A 106 21.58 0.59 3.59
N LEU A 107 20.78 -0.23 4.28
CA LEU A 107 21.19 -1.56 4.77
C LEU A 107 21.63 -2.47 3.63
N ARG A 108 20.87 -2.54 2.53
CA ARG A 108 21.25 -3.32 1.34
C ARG A 108 22.59 -2.86 0.76
N SER A 109 22.82 -1.54 0.68
CA SER A 109 24.10 -0.98 0.22
C SER A 109 25.25 -1.31 1.16
N MET A 110 25.01 -1.30 2.48
CA MET A 110 26.00 -1.74 3.47
C MET A 110 26.33 -3.23 3.31
N THR A 111 25.32 -4.09 3.23
CA THR A 111 25.50 -5.55 3.05
C THR A 111 26.21 -5.87 1.74
N GLN A 112 25.90 -5.17 0.65
CA GLN A 112 26.58 -5.38 -0.63
C GLN A 112 28.07 -5.05 -0.56
N ARG A 113 28.48 -4.08 0.29
CA ARG A 113 29.91 -3.76 0.49
C ARG A 113 30.63 -4.74 1.41
N THR A 114 29.91 -5.57 2.16
CA THR A 114 30.51 -6.57 3.05
C THR A 114 30.57 -7.96 2.42
N VAL A 115 29.73 -8.22 1.41
CA VAL A 115 29.71 -9.50 0.69
C VAL A 115 30.66 -9.43 -0.51
N LEU A 116 31.60 -10.36 -0.58
CA LEU A 116 32.55 -10.43 -1.69
C LEU A 116 31.86 -10.95 -2.97
N THR A 117 32.24 -10.38 -4.10
CA THR A 117 31.90 -10.91 -5.43
C THR A 117 32.59 -12.25 -5.69
N GLN A 118 32.14 -12.98 -6.72
CA GLN A 118 32.76 -14.25 -7.11
C GLN A 118 34.24 -14.09 -7.46
N GLU A 119 34.61 -13.02 -8.15
CA GLU A 119 36.00 -12.72 -8.52
C GLU A 119 36.85 -12.42 -7.28
N GLU A 120 36.33 -11.59 -6.37
CA GLU A 120 37.01 -11.29 -5.10
C GLU A 120 37.18 -12.54 -4.23
N MET A 121 36.20 -13.43 -4.22
CA MET A 121 36.28 -14.70 -3.48
C MET A 121 37.32 -15.66 -4.09
N GLU A 122 37.39 -15.74 -5.42
CA GLU A 122 38.44 -16.50 -6.13
C GLU A 122 39.83 -15.91 -5.86
N GLU A 123 39.95 -14.59 -5.80
CA GLU A 123 41.18 -13.89 -5.44
C GLU A 123 41.60 -14.22 -3.99
N VAL A 124 40.67 -14.20 -3.03
CA VAL A 124 40.94 -14.60 -1.63
C VAL A 124 41.49 -16.01 -1.55
N VAL A 125 40.86 -16.96 -2.24
CA VAL A 125 41.31 -18.36 -2.31
C VAL A 125 42.74 -18.45 -2.86
N LEU A 126 43.03 -17.76 -3.96
CA LEU A 126 44.36 -17.74 -4.56
C LEU A 126 45.41 -17.17 -3.59
N LYS A 127 45.09 -16.07 -2.91
CA LYS A 127 45.97 -15.43 -1.92
C LYS A 127 46.25 -16.34 -0.73
N ARG A 128 45.26 -17.08 -0.22
CA ARG A 128 45.43 -18.10 0.84
C ARG A 128 46.40 -19.20 0.40
N CYS A 129 46.21 -19.73 -0.80
CA CYS A 129 47.11 -20.73 -1.40
C CYS A 129 48.54 -20.21 -1.51
N TRP A 130 48.73 -18.96 -1.95
CA TRP A 130 50.04 -18.32 -2.01
C TRP A 130 50.68 -18.18 -0.63
N LEU A 131 49.95 -17.66 0.35
CA LEU A 131 50.42 -17.52 1.72
C LEU A 131 50.87 -18.87 2.29
N ALA A 132 50.04 -19.90 2.17
CA ALA A 132 50.34 -21.25 2.61
C ALA A 132 51.62 -21.79 1.94
N ARG A 133 51.76 -21.61 0.62
CA ARG A 133 52.91 -22.07 -0.16
C ARG A 133 54.21 -21.38 0.25
N TYR A 134 54.21 -20.06 0.37
CA TYR A 134 55.43 -19.30 0.69
C TYR A 134 55.87 -19.49 2.15
N TRP A 135 54.94 -19.60 3.09
CA TRP A 135 55.29 -19.98 4.45
C TRP A 135 55.79 -21.43 4.53
N GLY A 136 55.24 -22.35 3.74
CA GLY A 136 55.75 -23.73 3.63
C GLY A 136 57.17 -23.78 3.05
N LEU A 137 57.49 -22.93 2.08
CA LEU A 137 58.88 -22.74 1.63
C LEU A 137 59.75 -22.16 2.74
N ALA A 138 59.27 -21.16 3.48
CA ALA A 138 60.02 -20.60 4.60
C ALA A 138 60.40 -21.68 5.63
N VAL A 139 59.49 -22.60 5.94
CA VAL A 139 59.78 -23.78 6.77
C VAL A 139 60.88 -24.66 6.16
N GLN A 140 60.75 -25.04 4.88
CA GLN A 140 61.71 -25.93 4.20
C GLN A 140 63.12 -25.35 4.12
N TYR A 141 63.24 -24.02 3.99
CA TYR A 141 64.51 -23.33 3.86
C TYR A 141 65.03 -22.75 5.19
N GLY A 142 64.31 -22.95 6.29
CA GLY A 142 64.70 -22.44 7.61
C GLY A 142 64.65 -20.91 7.71
N VAL A 143 63.80 -20.26 6.92
CA VAL A 143 63.60 -18.81 6.95
C VAL A 143 62.57 -18.49 8.03
N TYR A 144 62.97 -17.73 9.05
CA TYR A 144 62.13 -17.40 10.22
C TYR A 144 61.50 -18.63 10.90
N PRO A 145 62.30 -19.60 11.39
CA PRO A 145 61.80 -20.88 11.90
C PRO A 145 60.83 -20.73 13.08
N GLU A 146 60.99 -19.68 13.90
CA GLU A 146 60.14 -19.39 15.06
C GLU A 146 58.68 -19.08 14.71
N ILE A 147 58.41 -18.62 13.48
CA ILE A 147 57.06 -18.22 13.05
C ILE A 147 56.56 -18.98 11.82
N ALA A 148 57.46 -19.49 10.98
CA ALA A 148 57.11 -20.05 9.68
C ALA A 148 56.21 -21.29 9.80
N VAL A 149 56.42 -22.14 10.81
CA VAL A 149 55.61 -23.34 11.05
C VAL A 149 54.18 -22.94 11.39
N SER A 150 54.00 -22.10 12.40
CA SER A 150 52.68 -21.64 12.84
C SER A 150 51.92 -20.89 11.73
N LYS A 151 52.62 -20.03 10.97
CA LYS A 151 52.02 -19.32 9.84
C LYS A 151 51.64 -20.27 8.70
N HIS A 152 52.49 -21.25 8.40
CA HIS A 152 52.19 -22.24 7.38
C HIS A 152 50.97 -23.07 7.75
N GLU A 153 50.86 -23.55 8.99
CA GLU A 153 49.71 -24.30 9.48
C GLU A 153 48.41 -23.48 9.40
N HIS A 154 48.45 -22.24 9.88
CA HIS A 154 47.30 -21.33 9.83
C HIS A 154 46.80 -21.12 8.39
N TRP A 155 47.68 -20.70 7.48
CA TRP A 155 47.27 -20.43 6.10
C TRP A 155 46.94 -21.70 5.31
N SER A 156 47.56 -22.84 5.64
CA SER A 156 47.22 -24.13 5.01
C SER A 156 45.86 -24.67 5.47
N SER A 157 45.44 -24.36 6.70
CA SER A 157 44.09 -24.72 7.16
C SER A 157 42.97 -23.93 6.46
N LEU A 158 43.31 -22.76 5.91
CA LEU A 158 42.39 -21.86 5.21
C LEU A 158 42.47 -22.00 3.69
N ALA A 159 43.58 -22.52 3.17
CA ALA A 159 43.78 -22.68 1.73
C ALA A 159 43.16 -24.00 1.27
N PRO A 160 42.32 -24.00 0.22
CA PRO A 160 41.86 -25.25 -0.38
C PRO A 160 43.04 -26.03 -0.96
N LEU A 161 42.86 -27.34 -1.09
CA LEU A 161 43.90 -28.19 -1.66
C LEU A 161 44.19 -27.73 -3.10
N PRO A 162 45.47 -27.49 -3.47
CA PRO A 162 45.81 -26.96 -4.78
C PRO A 162 45.25 -27.78 -5.94
N LEU A 163 45.16 -29.11 -5.77
CA LEU A 163 44.58 -30.02 -6.75
C LEU A 163 43.08 -29.80 -6.94
N GLU A 164 42.34 -29.55 -5.87
CA GLU A 164 40.89 -29.30 -5.94
C GLU A 164 40.59 -28.00 -6.69
N VAL A 165 41.35 -26.94 -6.43
CA VAL A 165 41.20 -25.66 -7.15
C VAL A 165 41.39 -25.84 -8.66
N VAL A 166 42.43 -26.59 -9.06
CA VAL A 166 42.71 -26.85 -10.47
C VAL A 166 41.62 -27.70 -11.12
N LEU A 167 41.14 -28.74 -10.42
CA LEU A 167 40.06 -29.59 -10.92
C LEU A 167 38.75 -28.81 -11.07
N SER A 168 38.40 -27.97 -10.09
CA SER A 168 37.22 -27.11 -10.14
C SER A 168 37.33 -26.07 -11.25
N ALA A 169 38.50 -25.44 -11.44
CA ALA A 169 38.73 -24.50 -12.54
C ALA A 169 38.62 -25.19 -13.91
N GLY A 170 39.19 -26.39 -14.04
CA GLY A 170 39.09 -27.21 -15.25
C GLY A 170 37.65 -27.62 -15.57
N GLN A 171 36.86 -27.96 -14.54
CA GLN A 171 35.44 -28.28 -14.69
C GLN A 171 34.63 -27.03 -15.09
N LYS A 172 34.88 -25.87 -14.46
CA LYS A 172 34.26 -24.59 -14.84
C LYS A 172 34.53 -24.24 -16.31
N ALA A 173 35.79 -24.35 -16.76
CA ALA A 173 36.18 -24.08 -18.15
C ALA A 173 35.53 -25.05 -19.15
N LYS A 174 35.26 -26.30 -18.75
CA LYS A 174 34.56 -27.31 -19.57
C LYS A 174 33.05 -27.04 -19.68
N GLU A 175 32.44 -26.38 -18.70
CA GLU A 175 31.01 -26.06 -18.66
C GLU A 175 30.64 -24.75 -19.35
N GLU A 176 31.59 -23.82 -19.49
CA GLU A 176 31.41 -22.49 -20.12
C GLU A 176 30.86 -22.48 -21.56
N PRO A 177 31.05 -23.48 -22.46
CA PRO A 177 30.51 -23.38 -23.82
C PRO A 177 29.09 -23.95 -24.00
N ARG A 178 28.43 -24.50 -22.96
CA ARG A 178 27.21 -25.32 -23.17
C ARG A 178 25.87 -24.81 -22.63
N LYS A 179 25.79 -23.66 -21.96
CA LYS A 179 24.50 -23.19 -21.40
C LYS A 179 24.21 -21.73 -21.67
N GLN A 180 23.95 -21.43 -22.95
CA GLN A 180 23.12 -20.30 -23.34
C GLN A 180 21.67 -20.81 -23.48
N GLY A 181 21.03 -21.09 -22.35
CA GLY A 181 19.65 -21.59 -22.28
C GLY A 181 19.34 -22.22 -20.92
N ASP A 182 18.59 -21.49 -20.09
CA ASP A 182 17.75 -22.01 -19.00
C ASP A 182 18.37 -22.71 -17.79
N ASN A 183 19.44 -22.18 -17.18
CA ASN A 183 19.67 -22.52 -15.77
C ASN A 183 20.39 -21.46 -14.93
N VAL A 184 19.71 -20.33 -14.72
CA VAL A 184 20.16 -19.29 -13.77
C VAL A 184 20.10 -19.80 -12.31
N GLN A 185 19.28 -20.81 -12.02
CA GLN A 185 19.01 -21.25 -10.65
C GLN A 185 20.02 -22.28 -10.12
N GLY A 186 20.58 -23.15 -10.97
CA GLY A 186 21.61 -24.12 -10.57
C GLY A 186 22.98 -23.51 -10.34
N ARG A 187 23.37 -22.49 -11.13
CA ARG A 187 24.67 -21.81 -11.03
C ARG A 187 24.81 -21.05 -9.72
N ASN A 188 23.71 -20.45 -9.25
CA ASN A 188 23.63 -19.76 -7.96
C ASN A 188 23.64 -20.73 -6.76
N LYS A 189 23.24 -21.99 -6.94
CA LYS A 189 23.15 -22.97 -5.86
C LYS A 189 24.51 -23.58 -5.52
N LEU A 190 25.30 -23.95 -6.54
CA LEU A 190 26.68 -24.43 -6.36
C LEU A 190 27.63 -23.32 -5.87
N ALA A 191 27.45 -22.09 -6.35
CA ALA A 191 28.23 -20.94 -5.85
C ALA A 191 27.91 -20.62 -4.37
N ARG A 192 26.64 -20.80 -3.97
CA ARG A 192 26.19 -20.62 -2.58
C ARG A 192 26.63 -21.77 -1.67
N GLU A 193 26.59 -23.01 -2.15
CA GLU A 193 27.09 -24.17 -1.40
C GLU A 193 28.62 -24.11 -1.18
N MET A 194 29.39 -23.52 -2.12
CA MET A 194 30.83 -23.26 -1.95
C MET A 194 31.11 -22.13 -0.95
N SER A 195 30.29 -21.07 -0.94
CA SER A 195 30.44 -19.95 0.01
C SER A 195 30.03 -20.31 1.44
N ASP A 196 29.03 -21.19 1.61
CA ASP A 196 28.47 -21.57 2.91
C ASP A 196 29.37 -22.58 3.66
N VAL A 197 30.22 -23.34 2.94
CA VAL A 197 31.15 -24.33 3.54
C VAL A 197 32.44 -23.68 4.08
N MET A 198 32.84 -22.49 3.61
CA MET A 198 34.14 -21.88 3.98
C MET A 198 34.08 -20.61 4.84
N GLY A 199 32.90 -20.07 5.16
CA GLY A 199 32.81 -18.81 5.93
C GLY A 199 33.56 -17.64 5.25
N GLU A 200 33.69 -17.70 3.92
CA GLU A 200 34.66 -16.92 3.12
C GLU A 200 34.05 -15.71 2.41
N GLY A 201 32.72 -15.59 2.39
CA GLY A 201 32.01 -14.53 1.66
C GLY A 201 32.03 -13.13 2.31
N ASN A 202 32.82 -12.92 3.36
CA ASN A 202 32.87 -11.66 4.11
C ASN A 202 34.16 -10.88 3.84
N ILE A 203 34.07 -9.54 3.82
CA ILE A 203 35.19 -8.62 3.64
C ILE A 203 36.35 -8.83 4.64
N GLU A 204 36.07 -9.36 5.83
CA GLU A 204 37.09 -9.72 6.83
C GLU A 204 38.08 -10.77 6.32
N SER A 205 37.61 -11.71 5.48
CA SER A 205 38.43 -12.73 4.83
C SER A 205 39.44 -12.08 3.87
N MET A 206 38.96 -11.12 3.07
CA MET A 206 39.79 -10.32 2.17
C MET A 206 40.84 -9.50 2.95
N LEU A 207 40.42 -8.81 4.02
CA LEU A 207 41.34 -8.03 4.85
C LEU A 207 42.41 -8.91 5.53
N SER A 208 42.04 -10.11 5.97
CA SER A 208 42.96 -11.05 6.60
C SER A 208 44.06 -11.49 5.62
N VAL A 209 43.71 -11.86 4.39
CA VAL A 209 44.71 -12.26 3.38
C VAL A 209 45.60 -11.08 2.97
N GLU A 210 45.05 -9.87 2.86
CA GLU A 210 45.82 -8.65 2.60
C GLU A 210 46.84 -8.36 3.71
N MET A 211 46.42 -8.50 4.96
CA MET A 211 47.33 -8.37 6.11
C MET A 211 48.43 -9.44 6.09
N GLY A 212 48.09 -10.70 5.79
CA GLY A 212 49.07 -11.78 5.67
C GLY A 212 50.10 -11.54 4.56
N LEU A 213 49.67 -11.05 3.40
CA LEU A 213 50.57 -10.72 2.29
C LEU A 213 51.48 -9.54 2.63
N ARG A 214 50.95 -8.52 3.32
CA ARG A 214 51.73 -7.39 3.82
C ARG A 214 52.76 -7.81 4.85
N GLU A 215 52.43 -8.78 5.71
CA GLU A 215 53.36 -9.36 6.66
C GLU A 215 54.50 -10.11 5.94
N LEU A 216 54.18 -10.96 4.95
CA LEU A 216 55.18 -11.65 4.13
C LEU A 216 56.17 -10.68 3.46
N SER A 217 55.65 -9.58 2.92
CA SER A 217 56.48 -8.57 2.25
C SER A 217 57.31 -7.75 3.24
N SER A 218 56.75 -7.40 4.40
CA SER A 218 57.45 -6.66 5.46
C SER A 218 58.61 -7.48 6.04
N LEU A 219 58.42 -8.79 6.20
CA LEU A 219 59.46 -9.71 6.66
C LEU A 219 60.44 -10.09 5.53
N LYS A 220 60.23 -9.61 4.31
CA LYS A 220 61.06 -9.92 3.13
C LYS A 220 61.25 -11.41 2.92
N VAL A 221 60.25 -12.23 3.26
CA VAL A 221 60.33 -13.70 3.20
C VAL A 221 60.69 -14.15 1.78
N LEU A 222 60.08 -13.52 0.76
CA LEU A 222 60.38 -13.80 -0.65
C LEU A 222 61.83 -13.52 -1.02
N SER A 223 62.39 -12.39 -0.57
CA SER A 223 63.80 -12.04 -0.84
C SER A 223 64.77 -13.00 -0.15
N SER A 224 64.47 -13.40 1.09
CA SER A 224 65.25 -14.38 1.84
C SER A 224 65.21 -15.77 1.18
N LEU A 225 64.03 -16.20 0.72
CA LEU A 225 63.86 -17.45 -0.03
C LEU A 225 64.66 -17.43 -1.35
N LEU A 226 64.52 -16.36 -2.14
CA LEU A 226 65.26 -16.20 -3.41
C LEU A 226 66.78 -16.21 -3.20
N PHE A 227 67.28 -15.58 -2.13
CA PHE A 227 68.70 -15.58 -1.81
C PHE A 227 69.22 -16.98 -1.45
N LEU A 228 68.47 -17.74 -0.64
CA LEU A 228 68.83 -19.12 -0.30
C LEU A 228 68.74 -20.06 -1.50
N ASP A 229 67.73 -19.90 -2.36
CA ASP A 229 67.60 -20.68 -3.59
C ASP A 229 68.77 -20.42 -4.54
N PHE A 230 69.15 -19.15 -4.72
CA PHE A 230 70.31 -18.78 -5.54
C PHE A 230 71.62 -19.30 -4.95
N SER A 231 71.77 -19.24 -3.62
CA SER A 231 72.95 -19.78 -2.93
C SER A 231 73.06 -21.30 -3.11
N LYS A 232 71.96 -22.05 -2.92
CA LYS A 232 71.92 -23.51 -3.13
C LYS A 232 72.16 -23.90 -4.59
N ALA A 233 71.65 -23.13 -5.56
CA ALA A 233 71.87 -23.37 -6.99
C ALA A 233 73.34 -23.17 -7.40
N LYS A 234 74.10 -22.34 -6.69
CA LYS A 234 75.53 -22.10 -6.95
C LYS A 234 76.47 -23.09 -6.26
N LEU A 235 75.93 -23.88 -5.32
CA LEU A 235 76.61 -24.93 -4.57
C LEU A 235 76.41 -26.34 -5.17
N ARG A 236 75.63 -26.46 -6.26
CA ARG A 236 75.48 -27.66 -7.08
C ARG A 236 76.23 -27.48 -8.39
#